data_AF-A0A961LZX3-F1
#
_entry.id   AF-A0A961LZX3-F1
#
_cell.length_a   1.000
_cell.length_b   1.000
_cell.length_c   1.000
_cell.angle_alpha   90.00
_cell.angle_beta   90.00
_cell.angle_gamma   90.00
#
_symmetry.space_group_name_H-M   'P 1'
#
loop_
_entity.id
_entity.type
_entity.pdbx_description
1 polymer ?
#
loop_
_entity_poly.entity_id
_entity_poly.type
_entity_poly.pdbx_seq_one_letter_code
_entity_poly.pdbx_strand_id
1 'polypeptide(L)'
;MQMMAQRPDDEQIAALAGLTDGNWAPVTPTDMRSRVDTNCFVLGDSSAQGAMPKSGFSANSQAKVAANAVRADLTGSRLFPARYSNTCWSLIAPEDGVKVGASYEPGAEQIESVSSFVSQVGESADVRRQTYEESLGWYAGITADIFG
;
A
#
# COMPACT_ATOMS: atom_id res chain seq x y z
N MET A 1 -8.85 24.14 5.02
CA MET A 1 -8.51 22.74 5.33
C MET A 1 -7.56 22.26 4.24
N GLN A 2 -6.27 22.49 4.45
CA GLN A 2 -5.22 22.15 3.49
C GLN A 2 -4.80 20.71 3.81
N MET A 3 -5.31 19.76 3.02
CA MET A 3 -4.78 18.39 3.01
C MET A 3 -3.27 18.46 2.81
N MET A 4 -2.54 17.63 3.57
CA MET A 4 -1.09 17.48 3.49
C MET A 4 -0.62 17.50 2.03
N ALA A 5 0.02 18.60 1.62
CA ALA A 5 0.76 18.63 0.37
C ALA A 5 1.95 17.69 0.56
N GLN A 6 1.91 16.55 -0.13
CA GLN A 6 3.09 15.71 -0.35
C GLN A 6 4.15 16.59 -1.02
N ARG A 7 5.39 16.48 -0.59
CA ARG A 7 6.43 17.43 -0.98
C ARG A 7 6.69 17.31 -2.48
N PRO A 8 6.98 18.42 -3.18
CA PRO A 8 7.14 18.45 -4.64
C PRO A 8 8.31 17.60 -5.18
N ASP A 9 9.15 17.03 -4.32
CA ASP A 9 10.35 16.25 -4.64
C ASP A 9 10.21 14.73 -4.43
N ASP A 10 9.20 14.24 -3.69
CA ASP A 10 9.10 12.81 -3.35
C ASP A 10 8.81 11.90 -4.59
N GLU A 11 8.21 12.43 -5.66
CA GLU A 11 8.01 11.73 -6.96
C GLU A 11 8.87 12.25 -8.11
N GLN A 12 9.94 13.00 -7.83
CA GLN A 12 10.67 13.73 -8.87
C GLN A 12 11.13 12.84 -10.03
N ILE A 13 11.58 11.61 -9.75
CA ILE A 13 12.02 10.69 -10.80
C ILE A 13 10.86 10.14 -11.66
N ALA A 14 9.69 9.87 -11.08
CA ALA A 14 8.53 9.40 -11.83
C ALA A 14 8.02 10.49 -12.78
N ALA A 15 8.02 11.74 -12.32
CA ALA A 15 7.68 12.90 -13.15
C ALA A 15 8.72 13.15 -14.25
N LEU A 16 10.02 13.12 -13.91
CA LEU A 16 11.11 13.28 -14.89
C LEU A 16 11.12 12.17 -15.94
N ALA A 17 10.75 10.96 -15.57
CA ALA A 17 10.58 9.83 -16.50
C ALA A 17 9.30 9.94 -17.36
N GLY A 18 8.47 10.96 -17.14
CA GLY A 18 7.21 11.16 -17.86
C GLY A 18 6.13 10.12 -17.51
N LEU A 19 6.20 9.51 -16.32
CA LEU A 19 5.28 8.43 -15.92
C LEU A 19 4.07 8.93 -15.12
N THR A 20 4.01 10.21 -14.76
CA THR A 20 2.95 10.80 -13.92
C THR A 20 1.85 11.49 -14.71
N ASP A 21 0.63 11.41 -14.20
CA ASP A 21 -0.48 12.30 -14.56
C ASP A 21 -0.90 13.10 -13.32
N GLY A 22 -0.72 14.41 -13.38
CA GLY A 22 -0.77 15.27 -12.19
C GLY A 22 0.35 14.92 -11.20
N ASN A 23 -0.03 14.58 -9.97
CA ASN A 23 0.93 14.28 -8.89
C ASN A 23 1.32 12.79 -8.83
N TRP A 24 0.65 11.90 -9.56
CA TRP A 24 0.78 10.45 -9.33
C TRP A 24 0.97 9.69 -10.63
N ALA A 25 1.66 8.54 -10.57
CA ALA A 25 1.79 7.65 -11.71
C ALA A 25 0.55 6.76 -11.86
N PRO A 26 -0.24 6.85 -12.95
CA PRO A 26 -1.36 5.95 -13.19
C PRO A 26 -0.87 4.53 -13.41
N VAL A 27 -1.46 3.58 -12.69
CA VAL A 27 -1.06 2.17 -12.72
C VAL A 27 -2.24 1.23 -13.01
N THR A 28 -1.94 0.04 -13.49
CA THR A 28 -2.90 -1.05 -13.65
C THR A 28 -3.11 -1.76 -12.30
N PRO A 29 -4.36 -2.03 -11.90
CA PRO A 29 -4.64 -2.61 -10.59
C PRO A 29 -4.31 -4.11 -10.52
N THR A 30 -4.01 -4.75 -11.65
CA THR A 30 -3.71 -6.19 -11.74
C THR A 30 -2.25 -6.54 -11.47
N ASP A 31 -1.33 -5.60 -11.73
CA ASP A 31 0.11 -5.87 -11.76
C ASP A 31 0.99 -4.65 -11.41
N MET A 32 0.41 -3.49 -11.08
CA MET A 32 1.12 -2.24 -10.73
C MET A 32 1.97 -1.65 -11.87
N ARG A 33 1.66 -1.99 -13.11
CA ARG A 33 2.35 -1.49 -14.30
C ARG A 33 1.90 -0.06 -14.61
N SER A 34 2.81 0.80 -15.04
CA SER A 34 2.45 2.14 -15.50
C SER A 34 1.54 2.06 -16.72
N ARG A 35 0.53 2.92 -16.76
CA ARG A 35 -0.33 3.10 -17.95
C ARG A 35 0.31 3.92 -19.04
N VAL A 36 1.43 4.59 -18.74
CA VAL A 36 2.16 5.44 -19.69
C VAL A 36 3.23 4.63 -20.42
N ASP A 37 4.01 3.82 -19.69
CA ASP A 37 5.00 2.89 -20.26
C ASP A 37 4.89 1.52 -19.60
N THR A 38 4.50 0.53 -20.38
CA THR A 38 4.30 -0.84 -19.89
C THR A 38 5.59 -1.55 -19.45
N ASN A 39 6.76 -1.00 -19.72
CA ASN A 39 8.03 -1.53 -19.21
C ASN A 39 8.33 -1.04 -17.78
N CYS A 40 7.58 -0.05 -17.29
CA CYS A 40 7.76 0.52 -15.97
C CYS A 40 6.67 0.03 -15.01
N PHE A 41 7.08 -0.26 -13.78
CA PHE A 41 6.17 -0.54 -12.66
C PHE A 41 6.33 0.56 -11.63
N VAL A 42 5.23 1.13 -11.17
CA VAL A 42 5.23 2.18 -10.15
C VAL A 42 4.36 1.71 -8.99
N LEU A 43 4.88 1.80 -7.78
CA LEU A 43 4.23 1.31 -6.57
C LEU A 43 4.52 2.24 -5.39
N GLY A 44 3.89 1.96 -4.26
CA GLY A 44 3.97 2.77 -3.07
C GLY A 44 3.34 4.15 -3.28
N ASP A 45 3.90 5.12 -2.58
CA ASP A 45 3.33 6.45 -2.49
C ASP A 45 3.29 7.16 -3.85
N SER A 46 4.18 6.88 -4.79
CA SER A 46 4.20 7.52 -6.12
C SER A 46 3.09 7.05 -7.07
N SER A 47 2.37 5.96 -6.75
CA SER A 47 1.33 5.42 -7.62
C SER A 47 -0.04 6.11 -7.43
N ALA A 48 -0.88 6.06 -8.46
CA ALA A 48 -2.30 6.36 -8.40
C ALA A 48 -3.09 5.04 -8.35
N GLN A 49 -3.04 4.37 -7.20
CA GLN A 49 -3.47 2.98 -7.07
C GLN A 49 -4.99 2.78 -6.87
N GLY A 50 -5.73 3.81 -6.48
CA GLY A 50 -7.14 3.71 -6.09
C GLY A 50 -7.34 3.70 -4.58
N ALA A 51 -8.13 2.75 -4.07
CA ALA A 51 -8.65 2.77 -2.70
C ALA A 51 -7.61 2.51 -1.60
N MET A 52 -6.42 1.98 -1.92
CA MET A 52 -5.41 1.70 -0.89
C MET A 52 -4.76 3.00 -0.39
N PRO A 53 -4.55 3.17 0.93
CA PRO A 53 -3.87 4.35 1.45
C PRO A 53 -2.37 4.34 1.15
N LYS A 54 -1.78 5.52 0.97
CA LYS A 54 -0.32 5.70 0.85
C LYS A 54 0.34 5.40 2.21
N SER A 55 0.92 4.22 2.33
CA SER A 55 1.37 3.62 3.59
C SER A 55 2.41 2.53 3.36
N GLY A 56 3.26 2.26 4.36
CA GLY A 56 4.30 1.23 4.26
C GLY A 56 3.73 -0.17 3.99
N PHE A 57 2.58 -0.53 4.59
CA PHE A 57 1.97 -1.84 4.34
C PHE A 57 1.40 -1.93 2.92
N SER A 58 0.72 -0.87 2.44
CA SER A 58 0.26 -0.83 1.04
C SER A 58 1.41 -0.93 0.04
N ALA A 59 2.52 -0.20 0.27
CA ALA A 59 3.71 -0.28 -0.56
C ALA A 59 4.32 -1.69 -0.60
N ASN A 60 4.45 -2.36 0.55
CA ASN A 60 4.91 -3.75 0.64
C ASN A 60 3.98 -4.72 -0.12
N SER A 61 2.66 -4.56 0.04
CA SER A 61 1.66 -5.38 -0.62
C SER A 61 1.72 -5.22 -2.15
N GLN A 62 1.83 -3.98 -2.63
CA GLN A 62 1.98 -3.66 -4.05
C GLN A 62 3.29 -4.21 -4.62
N ALA A 63 4.40 -4.11 -3.88
CA ALA A 63 5.70 -4.64 -4.29
C ALA A 63 5.65 -6.15 -4.56
N LYS A 64 4.94 -6.92 -3.73
CA LYS A 64 4.76 -8.36 -3.92
C LYS A 64 3.97 -8.69 -5.19
N VAL A 65 2.96 -7.88 -5.53
CA VAL A 65 2.22 -8.02 -6.79
C VAL A 65 3.10 -7.68 -7.99
N ALA A 66 3.77 -6.53 -7.96
CA ALA A 66 4.67 -6.10 -9.02
C ALA A 66 5.80 -7.12 -9.27
N ALA A 67 6.42 -7.64 -8.21
CA ALA A 67 7.47 -8.65 -8.32
C ALA A 67 6.97 -9.96 -8.97
N ASN A 68 5.74 -10.38 -8.66
CA ASN A 68 5.13 -11.54 -9.32
C ASN A 68 4.89 -11.30 -10.82
N ALA A 69 4.47 -10.10 -11.20
CA ALA A 69 4.28 -9.71 -12.60
C ALA A 69 5.60 -9.65 -13.36
N VAL A 70 6.62 -8.97 -12.80
CA VAL A 70 7.96 -8.91 -13.39
C VAL A 70 8.54 -10.32 -13.59
N ARG A 71 8.41 -11.20 -12.60
CA ARG A 71 8.85 -12.61 -12.74
C ARG A 71 8.11 -13.30 -13.87
N ALA A 72 6.78 -13.17 -13.94
CA ALA A 72 5.98 -13.80 -15.00
C ALA A 72 6.41 -13.31 -16.39
N ASP A 73 6.59 -12.01 -16.58
CA ASP A 73 7.04 -11.42 -17.85
C ASP A 73 8.40 -11.97 -18.29
N LEU A 74 9.36 -12.02 -17.37
CA LEU A 74 10.74 -12.43 -17.67
C LEU A 74 10.91 -13.94 -17.89
N THR A 75 10.03 -14.75 -17.31
CA THR A 75 10.21 -16.21 -17.27
C THR A 75 9.12 -16.98 -18.01
N GLY A 76 8.02 -16.32 -18.39
CA GLY A 76 6.81 -16.98 -18.89
C GLY A 76 6.08 -17.82 -17.82
N SER A 77 6.42 -17.65 -16.53
CA SER A 77 5.74 -18.37 -15.44
C SER A 77 4.31 -17.87 -15.23
N ARG A 78 3.51 -18.67 -14.54
CA ARG A 78 2.12 -18.30 -14.21
C ARG A 78 2.08 -17.00 -13.39
N LEU A 79 1.33 -16.03 -13.89
CA LEU A 79 0.90 -14.87 -13.12
C LEU A 79 -0.31 -15.26 -12.25
N PHE A 80 -0.23 -15.00 -10.95
CA PHE A 80 -1.32 -15.23 -10.02
C PHE A 80 -2.18 -13.97 -9.89
N PRO A 81 -3.51 -14.10 -9.67
CA PRO A 81 -4.37 -12.95 -9.43
C PRO A 81 -3.86 -12.09 -8.28
N ALA A 82 -3.78 -10.78 -8.50
CA ALA A 82 -3.33 -9.85 -7.48
C ALA A 82 -4.29 -9.81 -6.29
N ARG A 83 -3.70 -9.71 -5.10
CA ARG A 83 -4.38 -9.57 -3.82
C ARG A 83 -3.60 -8.54 -3.01
N TYR A 84 -4.32 -7.59 -2.43
CA TYR A 84 -3.68 -6.55 -1.64
C TYR A 84 -4.29 -6.46 -0.24
N SER A 85 -3.48 -5.98 0.70
CA SER A 85 -3.91 -5.72 2.06
C SER A 85 -3.21 -4.49 2.62
N ASN A 86 -3.88 -3.84 3.56
CA ASN A 86 -3.32 -2.76 4.34
C ASN A 86 -3.87 -2.79 5.76
N THR A 87 -3.00 -2.50 6.71
CA THR A 87 -3.38 -2.07 8.06
C THR A 87 -2.43 -0.95 8.49
N CYS A 88 -2.97 0.12 9.06
CA CYS A 88 -2.21 1.20 9.66
C CYS A 88 -2.55 1.27 11.15
N TRP A 89 -1.53 1.23 11.99
CA TRP A 89 -1.64 1.41 13.43
C TRP A 89 -1.31 2.85 13.80
N SER A 90 -1.94 3.34 14.87
CA SER A 90 -1.65 4.64 15.46
C SER A 90 -1.58 4.49 16.96
N LEU A 91 -0.44 4.88 17.54
CA LEU A 91 -0.23 4.84 18.98
C LEU A 91 -0.63 6.20 19.56
N ILE A 92 -1.65 6.20 20.42
CA ILE A 92 -2.21 7.44 20.98
C ILE A 92 -1.62 7.74 22.37
N ALA A 93 -1.11 6.72 23.06
CA ALA A 93 -0.35 6.81 24.30
C ALA A 93 0.55 5.56 24.42
N PRO A 94 1.48 5.50 25.39
CA PRO A 94 2.16 4.26 25.73
C PRO A 94 1.15 3.14 25.99
N GLU A 95 1.33 1.99 25.34
CA GLU A 95 0.44 0.82 25.45
C GLU A 95 -1.02 1.08 25.01
N ASP A 96 -1.28 2.12 24.23
CA ASP A 96 -2.62 2.45 23.72
C ASP A 96 -2.57 2.64 22.20
N GLY A 97 -3.10 1.65 21.48
CA GLY A 97 -3.10 1.60 20.02
C GLY A 97 -4.51 1.51 19.43
N VAL A 98 -4.68 2.14 18.26
CA VAL A 98 -5.84 1.96 17.38
C VAL A 98 -5.36 1.57 15.99
N LYS A 99 -6.22 0.95 15.18
CA LYS A 99 -5.88 0.55 13.82
C LYS A 99 -7.02 0.70 12.83
N VAL A 100 -6.66 0.82 11.56
CA VAL A 100 -7.57 0.78 10.42
C VAL A 100 -6.96 -0.12 9.36
N GLY A 101 -7.76 -0.97 8.71
CA GLY A 101 -7.27 -1.86 7.67
C GLY A 101 -8.35 -2.35 6.73
N ALA A 102 -7.90 -2.98 5.65
CA ALA A 102 -8.76 -3.50 4.60
C ALA A 102 -8.04 -4.51 3.70
N SER A 103 -8.85 -5.34 3.03
CA SER A 103 -8.41 -6.18 1.92
C SER A 103 -8.91 -5.57 0.61
N TYR A 104 -8.12 -5.73 -0.44
CA TYR A 104 -8.42 -5.12 -1.74
C TYR A 104 -8.17 -6.09 -2.90
N GLU A 105 -8.89 -5.84 -3.99
CA GLU A 105 -8.79 -6.58 -5.24
C GLU A 105 -8.67 -5.64 -6.44
N PRO A 106 -8.16 -6.11 -7.58
CA PRO A 106 -8.21 -5.34 -8.81
C PRO A 106 -9.65 -5.10 -9.26
N GLY A 107 -10.07 -3.84 -9.31
CA GLY A 107 -11.29 -3.41 -10.00
C GLY A 107 -11.04 -3.19 -11.50
N ALA A 108 -12.07 -2.71 -12.21
CA ALA A 108 -11.98 -2.46 -13.65
C ALA A 108 -10.97 -1.35 -13.98
N GLU A 109 -10.90 -0.31 -13.15
CA GLU A 109 -10.04 0.85 -13.39
C GLU A 109 -8.98 1.06 -12.31
N GLN A 110 -9.18 0.58 -11.10
CA GLN A 110 -8.28 0.85 -9.98
C GLN A 110 -8.39 -0.25 -8.91
N ILE A 111 -7.55 -0.22 -7.89
CA ILE A 111 -7.67 -1.16 -6.77
C ILE A 111 -8.88 -0.75 -5.92
N GLU A 112 -9.75 -1.70 -5.61
CA GLU A 112 -11.00 -1.50 -4.88
C GLU A 112 -10.98 -2.25 -3.54
N SER A 113 -11.54 -1.64 -2.49
CA SER A 113 -11.69 -2.27 -1.18
C SER A 113 -12.80 -3.30 -1.22
N VAL A 114 -12.52 -4.53 -0.81
CA VAL A 114 -13.52 -5.61 -0.71
C VAL A 114 -13.97 -5.87 0.73
N SER A 115 -13.16 -5.52 1.72
CA SER A 115 -13.52 -5.54 3.13
C SER A 115 -12.69 -4.54 3.91
N SER A 116 -13.24 -3.95 4.98
CA SER A 116 -12.53 -2.98 5.83
C SER A 116 -12.90 -3.12 7.30
N PHE A 117 -12.03 -2.60 8.16
CA PHE A 117 -12.24 -2.49 9.61
C PHE A 117 -11.53 -1.25 10.17
N VAL A 118 -12.05 -0.73 11.27
CA VAL A 118 -11.43 0.35 12.05
C VAL A 118 -11.75 0.13 13.53
N SER A 119 -10.80 0.45 14.41
CA SER A 119 -11.01 0.48 15.86
C SER A 119 -12.23 1.35 16.21
N GLN A 120 -13.06 0.86 17.12
CA GLN A 120 -14.30 1.53 17.52
C GLN A 120 -14.11 2.47 18.70
N VAL A 121 -14.90 3.54 18.74
CA VAL A 121 -14.96 4.41 19.91
C VAL A 121 -15.46 3.60 21.12
N GLY A 122 -14.77 3.72 22.25
CA GLY A 122 -15.14 3.04 23.49
C GLY A 122 -14.57 1.62 23.65
N GLU A 123 -13.65 1.19 22.77
CA GLU A 123 -12.86 -0.03 22.99
C GLU A 123 -12.19 -0.01 24.37
N SER A 124 -12.18 -1.16 25.06
CA SER A 124 -11.60 -1.28 26.39
C SER A 124 -10.08 -1.04 26.35
N ALA A 125 -9.50 -0.67 27.50
CA ALA A 125 -8.05 -0.50 27.61
C ALA A 125 -7.28 -1.77 27.22
N ASP A 126 -7.80 -2.96 27.54
CA ASP A 126 -7.17 -4.23 27.14
C ASP A 126 -7.16 -4.44 25.62
N VAL A 127 -8.23 -4.07 24.91
CA VAL A 127 -8.27 -4.17 23.44
C VAL A 127 -7.29 -3.18 22.80
N ARG A 128 -7.20 -1.95 23.33
CA ARG A 128 -6.25 -0.95 22.83
C ARG A 128 -4.79 -1.33 23.12
N ARG A 129 -4.53 -1.96 24.27
CA ARG A 129 -3.22 -2.53 24.61
C ARG A 129 -2.85 -3.69 23.70
N GLN A 130 -3.78 -4.60 23.41
CA GLN A 130 -3.55 -5.67 22.44
C GLN A 130 -3.25 -5.12 21.04
N THR A 131 -3.94 -4.07 20.62
CA THR A 131 -3.69 -3.39 19.33
C THR A 131 -2.31 -2.74 19.29
N TYR A 132 -1.83 -2.17 20.41
CA TYR A 132 -0.46 -1.71 20.55
C TYR A 132 0.55 -2.86 20.42
N GLU A 133 0.37 -3.97 21.14
CA GLU A 133 1.27 -5.13 21.10
C GLU A 133 1.35 -5.72 19.68
N GLU A 134 0.22 -5.81 18.97
CA GLU A 134 0.16 -6.21 17.56
C GLU A 134 0.98 -5.28 16.66
N SER A 135 0.95 -3.96 16.91
CA SER A 135 1.70 -3.00 16.11
C SER A 135 3.22 -3.21 16.19
N LEU A 136 3.74 -3.61 17.36
CA LEU A 136 5.16 -3.92 17.55
C LEU A 136 5.54 -5.17 16.74
N GLY A 137 4.69 -6.20 16.81
CA GLY A 137 4.85 -7.42 16.01
C GLY A 137 4.78 -7.14 14.51
N TRP A 138 3.84 -6.29 14.08
CA TRP A 138 3.75 -5.84 12.69
C TRP A 138 5.01 -5.10 12.25
N TYR A 139 5.50 -4.14 13.04
CA TYR A 139 6.69 -3.35 12.68
C TYR A 139 7.93 -4.25 12.54
N ALA A 140 8.15 -5.16 13.48
CA ALA A 140 9.23 -6.14 13.39
C ALA A 140 9.06 -7.07 12.18
N GLY A 141 7.84 -7.55 11.92
CA GLY A 141 7.55 -8.43 10.81
C GLY A 141 7.72 -7.78 9.44
N ILE A 142 7.20 -6.57 9.25
CA ILE A 142 7.27 -5.87 7.96
C ILE A 142 8.70 -5.40 7.65
N THR A 143 9.47 -5.00 8.66
CA THR A 143 10.87 -4.62 8.45
C THR A 143 11.73 -5.81 8.06
N ALA A 144 11.57 -6.97 8.73
CA ALA A 144 12.25 -8.21 8.33
C ALA A 144 11.81 -8.69 6.92
N ASP A 145 10.52 -8.62 6.61
CA ASP A 145 10.00 -9.02 5.28
C ASP A 145 10.57 -8.17 4.14
N ILE A 146 10.80 -6.87 4.36
CA ILE A 146 11.35 -5.96 3.35
C ILE A 146 12.87 -6.06 3.26
N PHE A 147 13.57 -6.13 4.39
CA PHE A 147 15.02 -5.88 4.45
C PHE A 147 15.87 -7.08 4.86
N GLY A 148 15.29 -8.18 5.34
CA GLY A 148 16.00 -9.38 5.81
C GLY A 148 16.36 -9.31 7.28
#